data_AF-A0A0D2MFS4-F1
#
_entry.id   AF-A0A0D2MFS4-F1
#
_cell.length_a   1.000
_cell.length_b   1.000
_cell.length_c   1.000
_cell.angle_alpha   90.00
_cell.angle_beta   90.00
_cell.angle_gamma   90.00
#
_symmetry.space_group_name_H-M   'P 1'
#
loop_
_entity.id
_entity.type
_entity.pdbx_description
1 polymer ?
#
loop_
_entity_poly.entity_id
_entity_poly.type
_entity_poly.pdbx_seq_one_letter_code
_entity_poly.pdbx_strand_id
1 'polypeptide(L)'
;MLAFYWLYGAALVAFGYAVSTLFSTSRVAGTASQLIYAVSMVPGFLLPFTQPLGGAAWFLACLSPTSAASLFAAALVNWERAALGGALCISWATLWLPITQDSSFSAGHVLLLLAADVPLYAALTWYLDKVVRLVLVLPLLLGQMAAVLVVAIHVPLLLAVLRWQPVVMPRTYGQRLPPWFPLVPSYWISRGDSSRDSITTTPAGAATLTASDILRETSAAVSVRGLTKVFPAAPGGGAAVRALDGLSFDVRRGTVTALLGHNGAGKTTAIHILTGMLQPSGGSAAVEGLDVATSMAAIRRSLGVCPQFDILWPRLTVAEHLTTYWALKGGGGDGGGAAGARAAVAAAAAEVGLSEKLDTPAGQLSGGQRRKLSVAIAFLRYPKARTAATAAAARGAASQTHKPCPSRPGLLVLLPA
;
A
#
# COMPACT_ATOMS: atom_id res chain seq x y z
N MET A 1 3.03 -37.00 -9.22
CA MET A 1 4.24 -36.14 -9.16
C MET A 1 3.93 -34.65 -9.27
N LEU A 2 3.30 -34.16 -10.34
CA LEU A 2 2.98 -32.74 -10.47
C LEU A 2 2.18 -32.17 -9.29
N ALA A 3 1.15 -32.90 -8.82
CA ALA A 3 0.34 -32.52 -7.67
C ALA A 3 1.17 -32.37 -6.37
N PHE A 4 2.17 -33.24 -6.16
CA PHE A 4 3.08 -33.16 -5.02
C PHE A 4 3.89 -31.87 -5.07
N TYR A 5 4.52 -31.54 -6.20
CA TYR A 5 5.33 -30.32 -6.32
C TYR A 5 4.50 -29.04 -6.17
N TRP A 6 3.26 -29.02 -6.67
CA TRP A 6 2.34 -27.90 -6.46
C TRP A 6 2.00 -27.68 -4.99
N LEU A 7 1.59 -28.76 -4.29
CA LEU A 7 1.27 -28.70 -2.87
C LEU A 7 2.50 -28.36 -2.03
N TYR A 8 3.65 -28.94 -2.36
CA TYR A 8 4.92 -28.67 -1.69
C TYR A 8 5.35 -27.21 -1.86
N GLY A 9 5.25 -26.67 -3.08
CA GLY A 9 5.53 -25.25 -3.33
C GLY A 9 4.61 -24.33 -2.54
N ALA A 10 3.31 -24.61 -2.51
CA ALA A 10 2.34 -23.83 -1.75
C ALA A 10 2.62 -23.86 -0.23
N ALA A 11 2.87 -25.05 0.32
CA ALA A 11 3.20 -25.23 1.73
C ALA A 11 4.53 -24.58 2.11
N LEU A 12 5.57 -24.66 1.26
CA LEU A 12 6.85 -23.98 1.47
C LEU A 12 6.71 -22.46 1.49
N VAL A 13 5.90 -21.88 0.60
CA VAL A 13 5.64 -20.44 0.60
C VAL A 13 4.94 -20.04 1.89
N ALA A 14 3.91 -20.77 2.31
CA ALA A 14 3.20 -20.51 3.57
C ALA A 14 4.12 -20.64 4.80
N PHE A 15 4.96 -21.67 4.85
CA PHE A 15 5.97 -21.86 5.87
C PHE A 15 7.00 -20.71 5.90
N GLY A 16 7.52 -20.31 4.75
CA GLY A 16 8.47 -19.20 4.62
C GLY A 16 7.89 -17.87 5.09
N TYR A 17 6.62 -17.59 4.78
CA TYR A 17 5.92 -16.42 5.31
C TYR A 17 5.77 -16.50 6.83
N ALA A 18 5.35 -17.64 7.38
CA ALA A 18 5.22 -17.82 8.82
C ALA A 18 6.54 -17.55 9.55
N VAL A 19 7.65 -18.11 9.07
CA VAL A 19 8.98 -17.88 9.65
C VAL A 19 9.41 -16.42 9.51
N SER A 20 9.13 -15.77 8.38
CA SER A 20 9.49 -14.37 8.15
C SER A 20 8.85 -13.41 9.16
N THR A 21 7.63 -13.71 9.64
CA THR A 21 6.94 -12.86 10.63
C THR A 21 7.63 -12.78 11.98
N LEU A 22 8.47 -13.77 12.33
CA LEU A 22 9.21 -13.83 13.59
C LEU A 22 10.36 -12.81 13.66
N PHE A 23 10.76 -12.22 12.53
CA PHE A 23 11.92 -11.35 12.44
C PHE A 23 11.53 -9.92 12.03
N SER A 24 12.18 -8.93 12.63
CA SER A 24 11.99 -7.51 12.32
C SER A 24 12.93 -7.00 11.22
N THR A 25 14.08 -7.65 11.06
CA THR A 25 15.14 -7.26 10.11
C THR A 25 15.30 -8.30 9.02
N SER A 26 15.28 -7.89 7.75
CA SER A 26 15.36 -8.79 6.59
C SER A 26 16.65 -9.62 6.51
N ARG A 27 17.79 -9.07 6.96
CA ARG A 27 19.08 -9.79 6.96
C ARG A 27 19.09 -10.99 7.92
N VAL A 28 18.58 -10.80 9.13
CA VAL A 28 18.49 -11.87 10.14
C VAL A 28 17.42 -12.88 9.77
N ALA A 29 16.29 -12.41 9.22
CA ALA A 29 15.21 -13.27 8.74
C ALA A 29 15.71 -14.27 7.69
N GLY A 30 16.53 -13.81 6.73
CA GLY A 30 17.07 -14.66 5.68
C GLY A 30 17.94 -15.80 6.20
N THR A 31 18.95 -15.49 7.02
CA THR A 31 19.88 -16.50 7.56
C THR A 31 19.20 -17.44 8.55
N ALA A 32 18.34 -16.93 9.42
CA ALA A 32 17.60 -17.76 10.36
C ALA A 32 16.60 -18.70 9.67
N SER A 33 15.93 -18.25 8.61
CA SER A 33 15.01 -19.09 7.83
C SER A 33 15.71 -20.28 7.18
N GLN A 34 16.95 -20.10 6.70
CA GLN A 34 17.75 -21.19 6.14
C GLN A 34 18.10 -22.25 7.18
N LEU A 35 18.46 -21.83 8.41
CA LEU A 35 18.75 -22.75 9.50
C LEU A 35 17.49 -23.49 9.97
N ILE A 36 16.37 -22.78 10.11
CA ILE A 36 15.07 -23.37 10.45
C ILE A 36 14.65 -24.38 9.38
N TYR A 37 14.83 -24.07 8.09
CA TYR A 37 14.59 -24.98 6.99
C TYR A 37 15.42 -26.27 7.13
N ALA A 38 16.73 -26.14 7.37
CA ALA A 38 17.61 -27.30 7.52
C ALA A 38 17.24 -28.19 8.72
N VAL A 39 16.96 -27.60 9.89
CA VAL A 39 16.55 -28.33 11.09
C VAL A 39 15.20 -29.01 10.88
N SER A 40 14.26 -28.34 10.25
CA SER A 40 12.92 -28.85 9.98
C SER A 40 12.88 -30.06 9.05
N MET A 41 13.97 -30.33 8.32
CA MET A 41 14.13 -31.48 7.41
C MET A 41 14.62 -32.75 8.13
N VAL A 42 15.28 -32.60 9.29
CA VAL A 42 15.93 -33.70 10.03
C VAL A 42 14.96 -34.81 10.43
N PRO A 43 13.75 -34.53 10.97
CA PRO A 43 12.80 -35.59 11.33
C PRO A 43 12.44 -36.50 10.16
N GLY A 44 12.15 -35.92 8.98
CA GLY A 44 11.78 -36.68 7.79
C GLY A 44 12.90 -37.59 7.26
N PHE A 45 14.17 -37.26 7.52
CA PHE A 45 15.29 -38.13 7.18
C PHE A 45 15.55 -39.24 8.20
N LEU A 46 15.41 -38.94 9.49
CA LEU A 46 15.76 -39.90 10.56
C LEU A 46 14.66 -40.93 10.81
N LEU A 47 13.39 -40.56 10.67
CA LEU A 47 12.26 -41.42 11.03
C LEU A 47 12.21 -42.75 10.27
N PRO A 48 12.52 -42.83 8.95
CA PRO A 48 12.63 -44.10 8.26
C PRO A 48 13.66 -45.07 8.85
N PHE A 49 14.72 -44.57 9.50
CA PHE A 49 15.76 -45.39 10.12
C PHE A 49 15.46 -45.73 11.58
N THR A 50 14.92 -44.77 12.34
CA THR A 50 14.67 -44.96 13.78
C THR A 50 13.35 -45.67 14.07
N GLN A 51 12.34 -45.50 13.21
CA GLN A 51 10.99 -46.06 13.37
C GLN A 51 10.49 -46.64 12.02
N PRO A 52 11.10 -47.73 11.53
CA PRO A 52 10.84 -48.28 10.19
C PRO A 52 9.43 -48.83 9.99
N LEU A 53 8.74 -49.22 11.06
CA LEU A 53 7.37 -49.74 11.05
C LEU A 53 6.30 -48.63 10.99
N GLY A 54 6.71 -47.35 10.93
CA GLY A 54 5.80 -46.22 10.97
C GLY A 54 5.35 -45.84 12.39
N GLY A 55 4.45 -44.86 12.49
CA GLY A 55 3.88 -44.40 13.76
C GLY A 55 3.43 -42.94 13.72
N ALA A 56 2.89 -42.43 14.84
CA ALA A 56 2.42 -41.05 14.95
C ALA A 56 3.51 -40.00 14.64
N ALA A 57 4.78 -40.34 14.89
CA ALA A 57 5.92 -39.48 14.60
C ALA A 57 6.06 -39.15 13.11
N TRP A 58 5.66 -40.05 12.21
CA TRP A 58 5.68 -39.82 10.76
C TRP A 58 4.64 -38.76 10.35
N PHE A 59 3.44 -38.84 10.92
CA PHE A 59 2.39 -37.84 10.71
C PHE A 59 2.79 -36.46 11.26
N LEU A 60 3.40 -36.42 12.45
CA LEU A 60 3.89 -35.17 13.05
C LEU A 60 5.03 -34.53 12.26
N ALA A 61 5.96 -35.34 11.74
CA ALA A 61 7.04 -34.82 10.89
C ALA A 61 6.50 -34.25 9.57
N CYS A 62 5.41 -34.80 9.03
CA CYS A 62 4.76 -34.29 7.84
C CYS A 62 4.07 -32.92 8.02
N LEU A 63 3.87 -32.42 9.24
CA LEU A 63 3.42 -31.04 9.49
C LEU A 63 4.48 -29.98 9.15
N SER A 64 5.73 -30.43 8.93
CA SER A 64 6.77 -29.61 8.33
C SER A 64 6.90 -29.98 6.85
N PRO A 65 6.73 -29.04 5.91
CA PRO A 65 6.76 -29.36 4.48
C PRO A 65 8.11 -29.96 4.06
N THR A 66 9.22 -29.53 4.69
CA THR A 66 10.57 -30.04 4.41
C THR A 66 10.75 -31.50 4.81
N SER A 67 10.17 -31.92 5.95
CA SER A 67 10.17 -33.31 6.40
C SER A 67 9.18 -34.15 5.60
N ALA A 68 8.03 -33.58 5.21
CA ALA A 68 7.07 -34.23 4.32
C ALA A 68 7.71 -34.60 2.97
N ALA A 69 8.56 -33.73 2.42
CA ALA A 69 9.28 -34.02 1.18
C ALA A 69 10.27 -35.18 1.33
N SER A 70 11.03 -35.24 2.43
CA SER A 70 11.95 -36.36 2.71
C SER A 70 11.20 -37.68 2.87
N LEU A 71 10.06 -37.69 3.58
CA LEU A 71 9.22 -38.88 3.75
C LEU A 71 8.54 -39.32 2.45
N PHE A 72 8.12 -38.37 1.61
CA PHE A 72 7.60 -38.68 0.27
C PHE A 72 8.66 -39.30 -0.64
N ALA A 73 9.91 -38.82 -0.56
CA ALA A 73 11.03 -39.41 -1.30
C ALA A 73 11.37 -40.82 -0.79
N ALA A 74 11.39 -41.04 0.52
CA ALA A 74 11.57 -42.38 1.10
C ALA A 74 10.47 -43.35 0.67
N ALA A 75 9.22 -42.87 0.63
CA ALA A 75 8.11 -43.62 0.05
C ALA A 75 8.41 -44.02 -1.40
N LEU A 76 8.73 -43.04 -2.25
CA LEU A 76 9.01 -43.28 -3.67
C LEU A 76 10.08 -44.37 -3.88
N VAL A 77 11.19 -44.29 -3.14
CA VAL A 77 12.28 -45.27 -3.23
C VAL A 77 11.83 -46.67 -2.82
N ASN A 78 11.02 -46.80 -1.76
CA ASN A 78 10.49 -48.09 -1.33
C ASN A 78 9.53 -48.69 -2.37
N TRP A 79 8.71 -47.87 -3.00
CA TRP A 79 7.83 -48.27 -4.10
C TRP A 79 8.59 -48.72 -5.34
N GLU A 80 9.66 -48.01 -5.72
CA GLU A 80 10.55 -48.43 -6.80
C GLU A 80 11.25 -49.76 -6.52
N ARG A 81 11.69 -49.97 -5.27
CA ARG A 81 12.31 -51.24 -4.84
C ARG A 81 11.32 -52.40 -4.82
N ALA A 82 10.07 -52.17 -4.42
CA ALA A 82 9.03 -53.18 -4.42
C ALA A 82 8.55 -53.54 -5.84
N ALA A 83 8.67 -52.63 -6.80
CA ALA A 83 8.19 -52.79 -8.18
C ALA A 83 9.16 -53.54 -9.12
N LEU A 84 10.18 -54.24 -8.61
CA LEU A 84 11.15 -55.08 -9.35
C LEU A 84 10.54 -56.30 -10.11
N GLY A 85 9.27 -56.22 -10.53
CA GLY A 85 8.57 -57.21 -11.35
C GLY A 85 7.51 -56.66 -12.31
N GLY A 86 7.31 -55.34 -12.44
CA GLY A 86 6.47 -54.78 -13.50
C GLY A 86 5.62 -53.57 -13.12
N ALA A 87 6.02 -52.39 -13.63
CA ALA A 87 5.16 -51.26 -14.01
C ALA A 87 4.08 -50.77 -13.04
N LEU A 88 4.38 -50.60 -11.75
CA LEU A 88 3.51 -49.84 -10.84
C LEU A 88 4.14 -48.48 -10.50
N CYS A 89 4.08 -47.54 -11.44
CA CYS A 89 4.33 -46.12 -11.13
C CYS A 89 3.24 -45.60 -10.17
N ILE A 90 3.52 -44.53 -9.40
CA ILE A 90 2.51 -43.90 -8.52
C ILE A 90 1.29 -43.50 -9.35
N SER A 91 0.18 -44.19 -9.09
CA SER A 91 -1.12 -43.97 -9.67
C SER A 91 -2.11 -43.60 -8.56
N TRP A 92 -3.26 -43.03 -8.91
CA TRP A 92 -4.30 -42.69 -7.93
C TRP A 92 -4.80 -43.91 -7.14
N ALA A 93 -4.72 -45.11 -7.73
CA ALA A 93 -5.10 -46.36 -7.08
C ALA A 93 -4.07 -46.83 -6.03
N THR A 94 -2.79 -46.51 -6.22
CA THR A 94 -1.69 -46.99 -5.37
C THR A 94 -1.28 -45.98 -4.30
N LEU A 95 -1.82 -44.76 -4.35
CA LEU A 95 -1.50 -43.67 -3.44
C LEU A 95 -1.80 -43.99 -1.95
N TRP A 96 -2.84 -44.78 -1.71
CA TRP A 96 -3.33 -45.08 -0.37
C TRP A 96 -2.76 -46.36 0.23
N LEU A 97 -1.97 -47.12 -0.55
CA LEU A 97 -1.33 -48.33 -0.07
C LEU A 97 -0.18 -47.98 0.90
N PRO A 98 0.05 -48.83 1.90
CA PRO A 98 1.08 -48.60 2.91
C PRO A 98 2.48 -48.69 2.30
N ILE A 99 3.38 -47.81 2.76
CA ILE A 99 4.76 -47.71 2.25
C ILE A 99 5.65 -48.85 2.76
N THR A 100 5.32 -49.41 3.92
CA THR A 100 5.97 -50.56 4.55
C THR A 100 4.90 -51.59 4.91
N GLN A 101 5.22 -52.88 4.77
CA GLN A 101 4.36 -53.94 5.29
C GLN A 101 4.15 -53.67 6.80
N ASP A 102 2.89 -53.63 7.24
CA ASP A 102 2.42 -53.31 8.60
C ASP A 102 2.35 -51.82 9.02
N SER A 103 2.66 -50.84 8.15
CA SER A 103 2.49 -49.42 8.51
C SER A 103 1.15 -48.84 8.02
N SER A 104 0.50 -47.98 8.82
CA SER A 104 -0.70 -47.24 8.38
C SER A 104 -0.38 -46.01 7.52
N PHE A 105 0.89 -45.77 7.22
CA PHE A 105 1.37 -44.56 6.57
C PHE A 105 1.51 -44.76 5.06
N SER A 106 0.95 -43.83 4.28
CA SER A 106 0.90 -43.91 2.81
C SER A 106 1.28 -42.57 2.18
N ALA A 107 1.64 -42.60 0.90
CA ALA A 107 1.94 -41.39 0.14
C ALA A 107 0.74 -40.41 0.09
N GLY A 108 -0.48 -40.94 0.15
CA GLY A 108 -1.72 -40.14 0.25
C GLY A 108 -1.80 -39.33 1.54
N HIS A 109 -1.37 -39.89 2.68
CA HIS A 109 -1.32 -39.17 3.95
C HIS A 109 -0.34 -37.99 3.89
N VAL A 110 0.81 -38.15 3.21
CA VAL A 110 1.75 -37.05 3.00
C VAL A 110 1.11 -35.92 2.20
N LEU A 111 0.40 -36.23 1.12
CA LEU A 111 -0.27 -35.21 0.30
C LEU A 111 -1.41 -34.50 1.06
N LEU A 112 -2.18 -35.23 1.87
CA LEU A 112 -3.24 -34.64 2.69
C LEU A 112 -2.68 -33.70 3.75
N LEU A 113 -1.62 -34.11 4.45
CA LEU A 113 -0.98 -33.28 5.47
C LEU A 113 -0.33 -32.04 4.85
N LEU A 114 0.33 -32.18 3.70
CA LEU A 114 0.89 -31.05 2.97
C LEU A 114 -0.18 -30.06 2.47
N ALA A 115 -1.36 -30.55 2.11
CA ALA A 115 -2.51 -29.71 1.79
C ALA A 115 -3.09 -29.02 3.03
N ALA A 116 -3.07 -29.67 4.19
CA ALA A 116 -3.48 -29.11 5.48
C ALA A 116 -2.47 -28.08 6.05
N ASP A 117 -1.19 -28.21 5.71
CA ASP A 117 -0.14 -27.27 6.09
C ASP A 117 -0.39 -25.86 5.53
N VAL A 118 -0.96 -25.73 4.33
CA VAL A 118 -1.24 -24.42 3.71
C VAL A 118 -2.17 -23.56 4.59
N PRO A 119 -3.40 -23.99 4.94
CA PRO A 119 -4.25 -23.23 5.84
C PRO A 119 -3.69 -23.14 7.26
N LEU A 120 -2.98 -24.18 7.75
CA LEU A 120 -2.34 -24.15 9.06
C LEU A 120 -1.29 -23.05 9.17
N TYR A 121 -0.36 -22.97 8.21
CA TYR A 121 0.67 -21.94 8.17
C TYR A 121 0.12 -20.57 7.81
N ALA A 122 -0.95 -20.48 7.02
CA ALA A 122 -1.66 -19.23 6.81
C ALA A 122 -2.29 -18.70 8.12
N ALA A 123 -2.95 -19.58 8.89
CA ALA A 123 -3.49 -19.25 10.20
C ALA A 123 -2.37 -18.89 11.20
N LEU A 124 -1.26 -19.62 11.17
CA LEU A 124 -0.09 -19.34 11.98
C LEU A 124 0.53 -17.98 11.62
N THR A 125 0.69 -17.67 10.32
CA THR A 125 1.21 -16.38 9.84
C THR A 125 0.30 -15.24 10.31
N TRP A 126 -1.01 -15.42 10.19
CA TRP A 126 -1.98 -14.46 10.71
C TRP A 126 -1.86 -14.28 12.23
N TYR A 127 -1.72 -15.38 12.98
CA TYR A 127 -1.54 -15.35 14.43
C TYR A 127 -0.22 -14.69 14.84
N LEU A 128 0.90 -15.01 14.19
CA LEU A 128 2.20 -14.43 14.51
C LEU A 128 2.25 -12.94 14.18
N ASP A 129 1.70 -12.52 13.04
CA ASP A 129 1.65 -11.10 12.63
C ASP A 129 0.71 -10.26 13.51
N LYS A 130 -0.42 -10.82 13.96
CA LYS A 130 -1.44 -10.07 14.73
C LYS A 130 -1.32 -10.23 16.24
N VAL A 131 -0.95 -11.41 16.71
CA VAL A 131 -0.89 -11.74 18.15
C VAL A 131 0.54 -11.65 18.63
N VAL A 132 1.51 -12.33 18.03
CA VAL A 132 2.89 -12.34 18.55
C VAL A 132 3.58 -10.99 18.35
N ARG A 133 3.43 -10.31 17.21
CA ARG A 133 3.96 -8.95 17.02
C ARG A 133 3.31 -7.93 17.96
N LEU A 134 2.05 -8.13 18.35
CA LEU A 134 1.36 -7.33 19.35
C LEU A 134 1.86 -7.67 20.77
N VAL A 135 2.11 -8.96 21.04
CA VAL A 135 2.64 -9.53 22.29
C VAL A 135 4.15 -9.35 22.44
N LEU A 136 4.91 -8.92 21.43
CA LEU A 136 6.32 -8.54 21.59
C LEU A 136 6.48 -7.04 21.92
N VAL A 137 5.50 -6.22 21.55
CA VAL A 137 5.50 -4.76 21.79
C VAL A 137 4.79 -4.40 23.10
N LEU A 138 3.85 -5.23 23.56
CA LEU A 138 3.08 -5.01 24.80
C LEU A 138 3.80 -5.37 26.13
N PRO A 139 4.71 -6.37 26.25
CA PRO A 139 5.32 -6.74 27.52
C PRO A 139 6.40 -5.77 27.98
N LEU A 140 6.75 -4.77 27.17
CA LEU A 140 7.62 -3.68 27.58
C LEU A 140 6.86 -2.55 28.28
N LEU A 141 5.52 -2.63 28.39
CA LEU A 141 4.74 -1.60 29.10
C LEU A 141 3.80 -2.13 30.19
N LEU A 142 3.36 -3.39 30.20
CA LEU A 142 2.54 -3.89 31.30
C LEU A 142 2.82 -5.36 31.60
N GLY A 143 3.69 -5.59 32.58
CA GLY A 143 3.48 -6.72 33.47
C GLY A 143 2.14 -6.60 34.19
N GLN A 144 1.60 -7.76 34.57
CA GLN A 144 0.50 -8.02 35.54
C GLN A 144 -0.72 -8.76 34.95
N MET A 145 -0.61 -10.09 34.93
CA MET A 145 -1.53 -11.05 35.58
C MET A 145 -3.06 -10.79 35.55
N ALA A 146 -3.63 -10.32 34.43
CA ALA A 146 -5.10 -10.21 34.30
C ALA A 146 -5.70 -10.71 32.97
N ALA A 147 -4.88 -11.04 31.96
CA ALA A 147 -5.37 -11.19 30.58
C ALA A 147 -6.18 -12.46 30.28
N VAL A 148 -6.05 -13.53 31.06
CA VAL A 148 -6.67 -14.83 30.71
C VAL A 148 -8.20 -14.82 30.87
N LEU A 149 -8.76 -13.97 31.75
CA LEU A 149 -10.21 -13.84 31.94
C LEU A 149 -10.85 -12.78 31.02
N VAL A 150 -10.09 -11.78 30.59
CA VAL A 150 -10.55 -10.66 29.75
C VAL A 150 -10.82 -11.13 28.31
N VAL A 151 -10.00 -12.04 27.77
CA VAL A 151 -10.08 -12.51 26.37
C VAL A 151 -11.40 -13.22 26.07
N ALA A 152 -11.98 -13.97 27.02
CA ALA A 152 -13.23 -14.70 26.81
C ALA A 152 -14.46 -13.79 26.67
N ILE A 153 -14.41 -12.58 27.24
CA ILE A 153 -15.52 -11.60 27.23
C ILE A 153 -15.29 -10.49 26.19
N HIS A 154 -14.04 -10.15 25.89
CA HIS A 154 -13.71 -8.97 25.09
C HIS A 154 -13.59 -9.22 23.58
N VAL A 155 -13.39 -10.46 23.12
CA VAL A 155 -13.26 -10.76 21.68
C VAL A 155 -14.55 -10.42 20.88
N PRO A 156 -15.77 -10.73 21.35
CA PRO A 156 -17.01 -10.33 20.65
C PRO A 156 -17.21 -8.81 20.65
N LEU A 157 -16.91 -8.15 21.77
CA LEU A 157 -16.97 -6.69 21.92
C LEU A 157 -15.93 -5.99 21.03
N LEU A 158 -14.74 -6.58 20.90
CA LEU A 158 -13.65 -6.10 20.06
C LEU A 158 -13.97 -6.27 18.58
N LEU A 159 -14.63 -7.34 18.15
CA LEU A 159 -15.10 -7.49 16.76
C LEU A 159 -16.16 -6.43 16.40
N ALA A 160 -17.03 -6.07 17.34
CA ALA A 160 -17.97 -4.95 17.17
C ALA A 160 -17.26 -3.59 17.09
N VAL A 161 -16.21 -3.38 17.91
CA VAL A 161 -15.38 -2.14 17.91
C VAL A 161 -14.45 -2.05 16.71
N LEU A 162 -13.93 -3.18 16.19
CA LEU A 162 -13.07 -3.23 15.01
C LEU A 162 -13.83 -2.92 13.72
N ARG A 163 -15.11 -3.27 13.64
CA ARG A 163 -16.01 -2.80 12.56
C ARG A 163 -16.29 -1.30 12.63
N TRP A 164 -16.15 -0.70 13.80
CA TRP A 164 -16.34 0.74 14.04
C TRP A 164 -15.06 1.56 13.83
N GLN A 165 -13.88 0.94 14.01
CA GLN A 165 -12.58 1.62 14.06
C GLN A 165 -12.11 2.35 12.78
N PRO A 166 -12.30 1.84 11.55
CA PRO A 166 -11.85 2.57 10.37
C PRO A 166 -12.68 3.83 10.07
N VAL A 167 -13.79 4.05 10.79
CA VAL A 167 -14.67 5.22 10.63
C VAL A 167 -14.33 6.33 11.64
N VAL A 168 -13.82 6.01 12.83
CA VAL A 168 -13.74 6.98 13.96
C VAL A 168 -12.32 7.41 14.38
N MET A 169 -11.25 6.67 14.07
CA MET A 169 -9.88 7.10 14.42
C MET A 169 -8.81 6.68 13.40
N PRO A 170 -8.33 7.59 12.53
CA PRO A 170 -7.09 7.41 11.80
C PRO A 170 -5.92 7.45 12.79
N ARG A 171 -5.17 6.35 12.93
CA ARG A 171 -4.14 6.18 13.98
C ARG A 171 -2.86 6.99 13.78
N THR A 172 -2.66 7.67 12.64
CA THR A 172 -1.49 8.57 12.47
C THR A 172 -1.70 9.60 11.36
N TYR A 173 -2.37 9.22 10.27
CA TYR A 173 -2.75 10.14 9.19
C TYR A 173 -4.16 9.85 8.66
N GLY A 174 -4.92 10.89 8.31
CA GLY A 174 -6.29 10.80 7.76
C GLY A 174 -7.32 11.66 8.51
N GLN A 175 -8.54 11.71 7.97
CA GLN A 175 -9.67 12.44 8.55
C GLN A 175 -10.71 11.48 9.12
N ARG A 176 -11.35 11.87 10.24
CA ARG A 176 -12.46 11.13 10.84
C ARG A 176 -13.74 11.35 10.03
N LEU A 177 -14.45 10.27 9.74
CA LEU A 177 -15.80 10.32 9.16
C LEU A 177 -16.86 10.22 10.27
N PRO A 178 -18.09 10.72 10.07
CA PRO A 178 -19.13 10.66 11.09
C PRO A 178 -19.60 9.21 11.37
N PRO A 179 -20.04 8.88 12.61
CA PRO A 179 -20.37 7.51 13.02
C PRO A 179 -21.49 6.81 12.25
N TRP A 180 -22.38 7.57 11.59
CA TRP A 180 -23.49 7.05 10.78
C TRP A 180 -23.15 6.88 9.29
N PHE A 181 -21.89 7.10 8.89
CA PHE A 181 -21.43 6.89 7.51
C PHE A 181 -21.79 5.53 6.90
N PRO A 182 -21.79 4.39 7.64
CA PRO A 182 -22.21 3.09 7.10
C PRO A 182 -23.71 3.02 6.76
N LEU A 183 -24.53 3.97 7.21
CA LEU A 183 -25.97 4.02 6.94
C LEU A 183 -26.30 4.92 5.74
N VAL A 184 -25.31 5.62 5.17
CA VAL A 184 -25.53 6.52 4.05
C VAL A 184 -25.57 5.70 2.74
N PRO A 185 -26.60 5.86 1.88
CA PRO A 185 -26.70 5.12 0.61
C PRO A 185 -25.48 5.26 -0.31
N SER A 186 -24.74 6.37 -0.21
CA SER A 186 -23.51 6.62 -0.97
C SER A 186 -22.33 5.71 -0.59
N TYR A 187 -22.39 5.02 0.54
CA TYR A 187 -21.39 4.03 0.96
C TYR A 187 -21.59 2.68 0.25
N TRP A 188 -22.84 2.23 0.15
CA TRP A 188 -23.20 0.93 -0.44
C TRP A 188 -23.36 0.99 -1.95
N ILE A 189 -23.81 2.13 -2.46
CA ILE A 189 -23.93 2.36 -3.88
C ILE A 189 -22.62 3.00 -4.32
N SER A 190 -21.68 2.15 -4.75
CA SER A 190 -20.64 2.59 -5.67
C SER A 190 -21.37 3.11 -6.90
N ARG A 191 -21.67 4.42 -6.92
CA ARG A 191 -22.00 5.08 -8.18
C ARG A 191 -20.77 4.84 -9.03
N GLY A 192 -20.87 3.89 -9.96
CA GLY A 192 -20.12 3.98 -11.20
C GLY A 192 -20.26 5.43 -11.63
N ASP A 193 -19.13 6.11 -11.74
CA ASP A 193 -19.06 7.55 -11.93
C ASP A 193 -19.62 7.86 -13.33
N SER A 194 -20.95 7.84 -13.45
CA SER A 194 -21.73 8.35 -14.57
C SER A 194 -21.74 9.88 -14.55
N SER A 195 -20.80 10.52 -13.83
CA SER A 195 -20.40 11.91 -14.03
C SER A 195 -19.37 12.05 -15.15
N ARG A 196 -19.37 11.13 -16.13
CA ARG A 196 -19.07 11.52 -17.51
C ARG A 196 -20.30 12.28 -18.01
N ASP A 197 -20.08 13.53 -18.39
CA ASP A 197 -21.01 14.46 -19.05
C ASP A 197 -21.92 15.32 -18.15
N SER A 198 -21.36 16.43 -17.68
CA SER A 198 -21.90 17.75 -18.04
C SER A 198 -20.84 18.85 -17.85
N ILE A 199 -19.68 18.70 -18.50
CA ILE A 199 -19.02 19.88 -19.07
C ILE A 199 -19.52 19.91 -20.49
N THR A 200 -20.61 20.65 -20.71
CA THR A 200 -21.13 20.93 -22.05
C THR A 200 -19.99 21.52 -22.85
N THR A 201 -19.41 20.71 -23.73
CA THR A 201 -18.51 21.20 -24.76
C THR A 201 -19.44 21.78 -25.82
N THR A 202 -19.83 23.03 -25.63
CA THR A 202 -20.49 23.80 -26.69
C THR A 202 -19.50 23.87 -27.86
N PRO A 203 -19.91 23.51 -29.08
CA PRO A 203 -19.03 23.61 -30.24
C PRO A 203 -18.56 25.05 -30.42
N ALA A 204 -17.34 25.20 -30.90
CA ALA A 204 -16.66 26.46 -31.14
C ALA A 204 -17.54 27.44 -31.93
N GLY A 205 -18.16 28.36 -31.21
CA GLY A 205 -18.78 29.58 -31.71
C GLY A 205 -18.52 30.65 -30.68
N ALA A 206 -17.92 31.76 -31.12
CA ALA A 206 -17.48 32.91 -30.33
C ALA A 206 -18.27 33.13 -29.02
N ALA A 207 -17.72 32.65 -27.90
CA ALA A 207 -18.34 32.78 -26.59
C ALA A 207 -17.81 34.03 -25.87
N THR A 208 -18.71 34.98 -25.63
CA THR A 208 -18.51 36.12 -24.73
C THR A 208 -18.25 35.60 -23.31
N LEU A 209 -17.14 36.00 -22.68
CA LEU A 209 -16.80 35.62 -21.31
C LEU A 209 -17.94 35.98 -20.36
N THR A 210 -18.54 34.97 -19.71
CA THR A 210 -19.64 35.18 -18.77
C THR A 210 -19.10 35.59 -17.40
N ALA A 211 -19.89 36.35 -16.62
CA ALA A 211 -19.53 36.77 -15.26
C ALA A 211 -19.18 35.58 -14.33
N SER A 212 -19.75 34.41 -14.58
CA SER A 212 -19.43 33.16 -13.88
C SER A 212 -18.01 32.64 -14.12
N ASP A 213 -17.45 32.86 -15.31
CA ASP A 213 -16.07 32.44 -15.63
C ASP A 213 -15.04 33.37 -14.97
N ILE A 214 -15.34 34.67 -14.93
CA ILE A 214 -14.54 35.68 -14.20
C ILE A 214 -14.58 35.41 -12.70
N LEU A 215 -15.75 35.07 -12.13
CA LEU A 215 -15.87 34.69 -10.72
C LEU A 215 -15.11 33.39 -10.39
N ARG A 216 -15.07 32.43 -11.31
CA ARG A 216 -14.27 31.20 -11.18
C ARG A 216 -12.76 31.47 -11.22
N GLU A 217 -12.29 32.36 -12.08
CA GLU A 217 -10.89 32.80 -12.10
C GLU A 217 -10.49 33.62 -10.85
N THR A 218 -11.46 34.30 -10.24
CA THR A 218 -11.26 35.09 -9.02
C THR A 218 -11.36 34.25 -7.74
N SER A 219 -11.90 33.02 -7.83
CA SER A 219 -12.06 32.11 -6.70
C SER A 219 -10.71 31.57 -6.17
N ALA A 220 -10.54 31.55 -4.85
CA ALA A 220 -9.36 30.99 -4.21
C ALA A 220 -9.23 29.48 -4.50
N ALA A 221 -8.05 29.04 -4.94
CA ALA A 221 -7.70 27.64 -5.10
C ALA A 221 -7.60 26.93 -3.75
N VAL A 222 -7.11 27.64 -2.72
CA VAL A 222 -7.13 27.19 -1.33
C VAL A 222 -7.70 28.31 -0.48
N SER A 223 -8.67 28.01 0.36
CA SER A 223 -9.17 28.95 1.37
C SER A 223 -9.04 28.32 2.75
N VAL A 224 -8.38 29.03 3.66
CA VAL A 224 -8.17 28.60 5.04
C VAL A 224 -8.76 29.66 5.97
N ARG A 225 -9.62 29.25 6.89
CA ARG A 225 -10.34 30.14 7.82
C ARG A 225 -10.20 29.62 9.26
N GLY A 226 -9.53 30.41 10.11
CA GLY A 226 -9.42 30.16 11.55
C GLY A 226 -8.81 28.81 11.91
N LEU A 227 -7.87 28.31 11.10
CA LEU A 227 -7.37 26.94 11.22
C LEU A 227 -6.52 26.77 12.49
N THR A 228 -6.95 25.85 13.35
CA THR A 228 -6.34 25.60 14.65
C THR A 228 -5.98 24.12 14.76
N LYS A 229 -4.80 23.84 15.33
CA LYS A 229 -4.34 22.47 15.59
C LYS A 229 -3.64 22.39 16.93
N VAL A 230 -4.20 21.57 17.81
CA VAL A 230 -3.62 21.29 19.14
C VAL A 230 -3.22 19.82 19.18
N PHE A 231 -1.96 19.57 19.54
CA PHE A 231 -1.47 18.23 19.84
C PHE A 231 -1.58 17.99 21.34
N PRO A 232 -2.23 16.89 21.77
CA PRO A 232 -2.31 16.55 23.18
C PRO A 232 -0.91 16.27 23.74
N ALA A 233 -0.77 16.45 25.05
CA ALA A 233 0.47 16.14 25.77
C ALA A 233 0.86 14.66 25.62
N ALA A 234 2.17 14.40 25.55
CA ALA A 234 2.68 13.03 25.56
C ALA A 234 2.40 12.38 26.93
N PRO A 235 2.04 11.08 26.97
CA PRO A 235 1.92 10.35 28.23
C PRO A 235 3.30 10.26 28.88
N GLY A 236 3.51 10.98 29.97
CA GLY A 236 4.81 11.13 30.64
C GLY A 236 5.14 12.56 31.13
N GLY A 237 4.30 13.54 30.80
CA GLY A 237 4.43 14.92 31.29
C GLY A 237 4.92 15.88 30.22
N GLY A 238 4.02 16.78 29.81
CA GLY A 238 4.27 17.86 28.86
C GLY A 238 3.02 18.73 28.71
N ALA A 239 3.17 19.98 28.27
CA ALA A 239 2.02 20.82 27.95
C ALA A 239 1.46 20.45 26.56
N ALA A 240 0.15 20.61 26.36
CA ALA A 240 -0.46 20.48 25.04
C ALA A 240 0.14 21.55 24.11
N VAL A 241 0.62 21.13 22.93
CA VAL A 241 1.28 22.03 21.98
C VAL A 241 0.25 22.52 20.97
N ARG A 242 -0.04 23.83 21.00
CA ARG A 242 -0.79 24.49 19.93
C ARG A 242 0.14 24.72 18.74
N ALA A 243 0.00 23.90 17.70
CA ALA A 243 0.81 24.00 16.50
C ALA A 243 0.26 25.00 15.47
N LEU A 244 -1.04 25.27 15.49
CA LEU A 244 -1.69 26.32 14.70
C LEU A 244 -2.75 27.00 15.58
N ASP A 245 -2.84 28.33 15.49
CA ASP A 245 -3.75 29.15 16.30
C ASP A 245 -4.46 30.17 15.39
N GLY A 246 -5.61 29.78 14.82
CA GLY A 246 -6.45 30.69 14.03
C GLY A 246 -5.91 31.09 12.64
N LEU A 247 -5.07 30.26 12.01
CA LEU A 247 -4.45 30.59 10.71
C LEU A 247 -5.52 30.82 9.62
N SER A 248 -5.46 31.97 8.94
CA SER A 248 -6.40 32.33 7.87
C SER A 248 -5.68 32.93 6.67
N PHE A 249 -5.86 32.35 5.48
CA PHE A 249 -5.31 32.89 4.23
C PHE A 249 -6.04 32.29 3.02
N ASP A 250 -5.94 32.98 1.88
CA ASP A 250 -6.44 32.51 0.59
C ASP A 250 -5.29 32.43 -0.42
N VAL A 251 -5.25 31.34 -1.19
CA VAL A 251 -4.30 31.13 -2.30
C VAL A 251 -5.08 31.23 -3.60
N ARG A 252 -4.64 32.13 -4.49
CA ARG A 252 -5.26 32.29 -5.81
C ARG A 252 -4.81 31.18 -6.76
N ARG A 253 -5.63 30.89 -7.77
CA ARG A 253 -5.23 30.00 -8.87
C ARG A 253 -4.05 30.61 -9.62
N GLY A 254 -3.11 29.77 -10.05
CA GLY A 254 -1.96 30.17 -10.85
C GLY A 254 -0.87 30.96 -10.11
N THR A 255 -1.00 31.17 -8.79
CA THR A 255 0.04 31.82 -7.97
C THR A 255 0.91 30.79 -7.25
N VAL A 256 2.20 31.09 -7.12
CA VAL A 256 3.10 30.33 -6.24
C VAL A 256 3.08 30.99 -4.86
N THR A 257 2.58 30.26 -3.87
CA THR A 257 2.54 30.72 -2.47
C THR A 257 3.54 29.95 -1.64
N ALA A 258 4.36 30.66 -0.87
CA ALA A 258 5.32 30.07 0.05
C ALA A 258 4.90 30.37 1.49
N LEU A 259 4.87 29.33 2.34
CA LEU A 259 4.67 29.48 3.78
C LEU A 259 6.04 29.51 4.46
N LEU A 260 6.49 30.69 4.86
CA LEU A 260 7.79 30.89 5.50
C LEU A 260 7.63 31.15 7.01
N GLY A 261 8.57 30.67 7.81
CA GLY A 261 8.58 30.84 9.26
C GLY A 261 9.69 30.00 9.90
N HIS A 262 9.97 30.24 11.19
CA HIS A 262 10.98 29.47 11.92
C HIS A 262 10.61 27.99 12.07
N ASN A 263 11.58 27.16 12.46
CA ASN A 263 11.31 25.76 12.80
C ASN A 263 10.37 25.69 14.02
N GLY A 264 9.35 24.84 13.95
CA GLY A 264 8.30 24.77 14.97
C GLY A 264 7.10 25.72 14.78
N ALA A 265 7.12 26.62 13.79
CA ALA A 265 6.01 27.55 13.52
C ALA A 265 4.70 26.90 12.97
N GLY A 266 4.63 25.57 12.86
CA GLY A 266 3.43 24.87 12.37
C GLY A 266 3.30 24.74 10.84
N LYS A 267 4.31 25.11 10.05
CA LYS A 267 4.27 25.03 8.57
C LYS A 267 3.91 23.63 8.05
N THR A 268 4.64 22.62 8.51
CA THR A 268 4.42 21.22 8.14
C THR A 268 3.05 20.74 8.61
N THR A 269 2.59 21.22 9.77
CA THR A 269 1.26 20.92 10.31
C THR A 269 0.16 21.48 9.40
N ALA A 270 0.28 22.72 8.92
CA ALA A 270 -0.66 23.32 7.99
C ALA A 270 -0.70 22.54 6.65
N ILE A 271 0.47 22.21 6.09
CA ILE A 271 0.56 21.40 4.86
C ILE A 271 -0.09 20.02 5.08
N HIS A 272 0.19 19.34 6.18
CA HIS A 272 -0.42 18.04 6.48
C HIS A 272 -1.93 18.11 6.64
N ILE A 273 -2.48 19.22 7.13
CA ILE A 273 -3.93 19.39 7.17
C ILE A 273 -4.50 19.56 5.76
N LEU A 274 -3.88 20.41 4.94
CA LEU A 274 -4.30 20.63 3.54
C LEU A 274 -4.20 19.37 2.67
N THR A 275 -3.24 18.48 2.95
CA THR A 275 -3.12 17.17 2.27
C THR A 275 -4.03 16.09 2.82
N GLY A 276 -4.81 16.40 3.88
CA GLY A 276 -5.67 15.44 4.59
C GLY A 276 -4.88 14.34 5.29
N MET A 277 -3.60 14.59 5.60
CA MET A 277 -2.79 13.76 6.46
C MET A 277 -3.12 14.03 7.93
N LEU A 278 -3.47 15.24 8.33
CA LEU A 278 -3.91 15.57 9.69
C LEU A 278 -5.30 16.19 9.67
N GLN A 279 -6.11 15.87 10.69
CA GLN A 279 -7.38 16.56 10.90
C GLN A 279 -7.16 17.86 11.68
N PRO A 280 -7.79 18.98 11.30
CA PRO A 280 -7.77 20.21 12.09
C PRO A 280 -8.46 20.00 13.46
N SER A 281 -8.03 20.73 14.48
CA SER A 281 -8.71 20.79 15.78
C SER A 281 -9.84 21.83 15.80
N GLY A 282 -9.78 22.82 14.90
CA GLY A 282 -10.79 23.85 14.70
C GLY A 282 -10.54 24.63 13.41
N GLY A 283 -11.52 25.44 13.00
CA GLY A 283 -11.51 26.16 11.72
C GLY A 283 -11.90 25.29 10.53
N SER A 284 -11.79 25.85 9.33
CA SER A 284 -12.09 25.18 8.06
C SER A 284 -11.02 25.43 7.02
N ALA A 285 -10.86 24.46 6.11
CA ALA A 285 -9.97 24.58 4.96
C ALA A 285 -10.67 23.99 3.74
N ALA A 286 -10.65 24.69 2.61
CA ALA A 286 -11.21 24.24 1.35
C ALA A 286 -10.15 24.28 0.25
N VAL A 287 -10.12 23.26 -0.61
CA VAL A 287 -9.28 23.19 -1.81
C VAL A 287 -10.20 23.06 -3.00
N GLU A 288 -10.08 23.95 -3.99
CA GLU A 288 -10.92 23.96 -5.20
C GLU A 288 -12.43 24.06 -4.87
N GLY A 289 -12.77 24.75 -3.76
CA GLY A 289 -14.14 24.85 -3.26
C GLY A 289 -14.66 23.61 -2.53
N LEU A 290 -13.85 22.56 -2.40
CA LEU A 290 -14.17 21.34 -1.67
C LEU A 290 -13.60 21.41 -0.26
N ASP A 291 -14.43 21.16 0.76
CA ASP A 291 -13.97 21.11 2.13
C ASP A 291 -12.99 19.93 2.32
N VAL A 292 -11.84 20.26 2.88
CA VAL A 292 -10.81 19.31 3.27
C VAL A 292 -11.44 18.26 4.16
N ALA A 293 -12.28 18.57 5.15
CA ALA A 293 -12.80 17.59 6.11
C ALA A 293 -13.79 16.54 5.53
N THR A 294 -14.49 16.85 4.43
CA THR A 294 -15.54 15.98 3.88
C THR A 294 -15.16 15.34 2.55
N SER A 295 -14.31 16.00 1.76
CA SER A 295 -14.19 15.72 0.32
C SER A 295 -12.76 15.36 -0.12
N MET A 296 -11.93 14.85 0.79
CA MET A 296 -10.52 14.51 0.48
C MET A 296 -10.33 13.57 -0.69
N ALA A 297 -11.24 12.61 -0.92
CA ALA A 297 -11.11 11.68 -2.03
C ALA A 297 -11.17 12.39 -3.40
N ALA A 298 -11.97 13.45 -3.51
CA ALA A 298 -12.00 14.30 -4.70
C ALA A 298 -10.78 15.23 -4.75
N ILE A 299 -10.41 15.85 -3.63
CA ILE A 299 -9.24 16.75 -3.53
C ILE A 299 -7.94 16.02 -3.90
N ARG A 300 -7.74 14.79 -3.43
CA ARG A 300 -6.55 13.97 -3.74
C ARG A 300 -6.41 13.63 -5.22
N ARG A 301 -7.50 13.68 -6.00
CA ARG A 301 -7.41 13.50 -7.45
C ARG A 301 -6.68 14.69 -8.07
N SER A 302 -7.00 15.92 -7.66
CA SER A 302 -6.47 17.19 -8.19
C SER A 302 -5.27 17.78 -7.43
N LEU A 303 -4.85 17.15 -6.32
CA LEU A 303 -3.72 17.59 -5.48
C LEU A 303 -2.45 16.78 -5.75
N GLY A 304 -1.34 17.48 -6.02
CA GLY A 304 0.01 16.91 -6.03
C GLY A 304 0.75 17.23 -4.73
N VAL A 305 1.39 16.24 -4.12
CA VAL A 305 2.19 16.44 -2.90
C VAL A 305 3.59 15.90 -3.12
N CYS A 306 4.60 16.71 -2.84
CA CYS A 306 5.99 16.30 -2.83
C CYS A 306 6.47 16.29 -1.37
N PRO A 307 6.63 15.12 -0.73
CA PRO A 307 7.05 15.04 0.68
C PRO A 307 8.46 15.60 0.90
N GLN A 308 8.85 15.83 2.16
CA GLN A 308 10.19 16.36 2.47
C GLN A 308 11.30 15.33 2.18
N PHE A 309 11.02 14.05 2.44
CA PHE A 309 11.91 12.94 2.11
C PHE A 309 11.55 12.34 0.75
N ASP A 310 12.56 11.86 0.03
CA ASP A 310 12.37 11.23 -1.27
C ASP A 310 11.84 9.79 -1.10
N ILE A 311 10.62 9.53 -1.58
CA ILE A 311 10.00 8.18 -1.57
C ILE A 311 10.39 7.44 -2.86
N LEU A 312 11.68 7.16 -2.99
CA LEU A 312 12.27 6.53 -4.17
C LEU A 312 12.86 5.16 -3.85
N TRP A 313 12.65 4.20 -4.75
CA TRP A 313 13.25 2.88 -4.69
C TRP A 313 14.63 2.90 -5.36
N PRO A 314 15.74 2.64 -4.64
CA PRO A 314 17.10 2.81 -5.20
C PRO A 314 17.38 2.00 -6.48
N ARG A 315 16.70 0.86 -6.64
CA ARG A 315 16.88 -0.08 -7.75
C ARG A 315 16.05 0.23 -9.00
N LEU A 316 14.98 1.04 -8.86
CA LEU A 316 14.13 1.36 -10.00
C LEU A 316 14.71 2.55 -10.76
N THR A 317 14.59 2.53 -12.09
CA THR A 317 14.98 3.64 -12.97
C THR A 317 14.03 4.83 -12.84
N VAL A 318 14.43 5.99 -13.33
CA VAL A 318 13.56 7.17 -13.38
C VAL A 318 12.27 6.87 -14.16
N ALA A 319 12.38 6.20 -15.30
CA ALA A 319 11.23 5.82 -16.13
C ALA A 319 10.28 4.86 -15.40
N GLU A 320 10.83 3.86 -14.69
CA GLU A 320 10.05 2.90 -13.91
C GLU A 320 9.32 3.58 -12.74
N HIS A 321 9.96 4.52 -12.05
CA HIS A 321 9.31 5.30 -11.00
C HIS A 321 8.12 6.07 -11.55
N LEU A 322 8.33 6.86 -12.61
CA LEU A 322 7.28 7.69 -13.19
C LEU A 322 6.13 6.83 -13.72
N THR A 323 6.43 5.68 -14.33
CA THR A 323 5.42 4.72 -14.80
C THR A 323 4.63 4.12 -13.64
N THR A 324 5.30 3.73 -12.55
CA THR A 324 4.66 3.15 -11.37
C THR A 324 3.73 4.15 -10.70
N TYR A 325 4.20 5.38 -10.47
CA TYR A 325 3.35 6.43 -9.90
C TYR A 325 2.22 6.87 -10.84
N TRP A 326 2.38 6.69 -12.16
CA TRP A 326 1.32 6.95 -13.14
C TRP A 326 0.19 5.95 -13.01
N ALA A 327 0.54 4.67 -12.90
CA ALA A 327 -0.41 3.59 -12.67
C ALA A 327 -1.14 3.76 -11.32
N LEU A 328 -0.40 4.08 -10.24
CA LEU A 328 -0.97 4.31 -8.91
C LEU A 328 -1.94 5.49 -8.86
N LYS A 329 -1.70 6.53 -9.67
CA LYS A 329 -2.62 7.66 -9.82
C LYS A 329 -3.81 7.38 -10.75
N GLY A 330 -4.03 6.12 -11.15
CA GLY A 330 -5.18 5.68 -11.95
C GLY A 330 -5.05 5.88 -13.46
N GLY A 331 -3.84 6.14 -13.98
CA GLY A 331 -3.65 6.40 -15.42
C GLY A 331 -4.08 5.25 -16.35
N GLY A 332 -4.11 4.01 -15.86
CA GLY A 332 -4.54 2.85 -16.63
C GLY A 332 -6.04 2.85 -16.99
N GLY A 333 -6.89 3.57 -16.25
CA GLY A 333 -8.34 3.59 -16.45
C GLY A 333 -8.82 4.50 -17.59
N ASP A 334 -7.96 5.39 -18.09
CA ASP A 334 -8.34 6.47 -19.02
C ASP A 334 -8.28 6.05 -20.50
N GLY A 335 -8.13 4.76 -20.81
CA GLY A 335 -8.01 4.25 -22.20
C GLY A 335 -6.66 4.52 -22.87
N GLY A 336 -5.74 5.23 -22.20
CA GLY A 336 -4.42 5.58 -22.75
C GLY A 336 -3.39 4.44 -22.76
N GLY A 337 -3.63 3.37 -21.99
CA GLY A 337 -2.76 2.19 -21.94
C GLY A 337 -1.26 2.52 -21.78
N ALA A 338 -0.40 1.67 -22.36
CA ALA A 338 1.05 1.86 -22.33
C ALA A 338 1.55 3.10 -23.09
N ALA A 339 0.83 3.54 -24.13
CA ALA A 339 1.20 4.71 -24.94
C ALA A 339 1.02 6.02 -24.16
N GLY A 340 -0.10 6.16 -23.43
CA GLY A 340 -0.37 7.29 -22.55
C GLY A 340 0.63 7.37 -21.38
N ALA A 341 1.04 6.22 -20.84
CA ALA A 341 2.09 6.16 -19.82
C ALA A 341 3.42 6.70 -20.36
N ARG A 342 3.88 6.22 -21.52
CA ARG A 342 5.14 6.69 -22.14
C ARG A 342 5.14 8.19 -22.41
N ALA A 343 4.05 8.72 -22.97
CA ALA A 343 3.93 10.16 -23.23
C ALA A 343 3.95 10.99 -21.94
N ALA A 344 3.25 10.54 -20.89
CA ALA A 344 3.23 11.20 -19.60
C ALA A 344 4.60 11.17 -18.89
N VAL A 345 5.30 10.02 -18.96
CA VAL A 345 6.64 9.84 -18.39
C VAL A 345 7.65 10.74 -19.11
N ALA A 346 7.65 10.75 -20.44
CA ALA A 346 8.54 11.60 -21.23
C ALA A 346 8.30 13.09 -20.95
N ALA A 347 7.03 13.52 -20.90
CA ALA A 347 6.69 14.90 -20.59
C ALA A 347 7.10 15.31 -19.17
N ALA A 348 6.88 14.44 -18.17
CA ALA A 348 7.26 14.72 -16.79
C ALA A 348 8.78 14.78 -16.61
N ALA A 349 9.52 13.88 -17.24
CA ALA A 349 10.98 13.88 -17.19
C ALA A 349 11.59 15.09 -17.90
N ALA A 350 11.04 15.49 -19.06
CA ALA A 350 11.47 16.69 -19.78
C ALA A 350 11.26 17.96 -18.95
N GLU A 351 10.14 18.05 -18.23
CA GLU A 351 9.83 19.24 -17.43
C GLU A 351 10.79 19.46 -16.26
N VAL A 352 11.35 18.39 -15.67
CA VAL A 352 12.33 18.51 -14.59
C VAL A 352 13.79 18.41 -15.07
N GLY A 353 14.01 18.26 -16.38
CA GLY A 353 15.35 18.11 -16.96
C GLY A 353 16.01 16.77 -16.60
N LEU A 354 15.24 15.68 -16.60
CA LEU A 354 15.72 14.31 -16.36
C LEU A 354 15.59 13.40 -17.60
N SER A 355 15.32 13.96 -18.79
CA SER A 355 15.13 13.18 -20.03
C SER A 355 16.32 12.26 -20.36
N GLU A 356 17.55 12.72 -20.14
CA GLU A 356 18.77 11.96 -20.44
C GLU A 356 19.07 10.86 -19.41
N LYS A 357 18.35 10.86 -18.28
CA LYS A 357 18.57 9.94 -17.14
C LYS A 357 17.39 9.00 -16.90
N LEU A 358 16.53 8.82 -17.90
CA LEU A 358 15.34 7.96 -17.80
C LEU A 358 15.70 6.53 -17.38
N ASP A 359 16.79 5.99 -17.89
CA ASP A 359 17.25 4.62 -17.63
C ASP A 359 18.23 4.52 -16.45
N THR A 360 18.54 5.65 -15.79
CA THR A 360 19.43 5.66 -14.63
C THR A 360 18.66 5.23 -13.36
N PRO A 361 19.17 4.27 -12.56
CA PRO A 361 18.59 3.91 -11.27
C PRO A 361 18.56 5.11 -10.30
N ALA A 362 17.47 5.26 -9.53
CA ALA A 362 17.32 6.38 -8.60
C ALA A 362 18.43 6.44 -7.53
N GLY A 363 19.06 5.31 -7.19
CA GLY A 363 20.21 5.25 -6.28
C GLY A 363 21.48 5.92 -6.83
N GLN A 364 21.62 6.07 -8.15
CA GLN A 364 22.78 6.69 -8.80
C GLN A 364 22.56 8.18 -9.10
N LEU A 365 21.37 8.71 -8.81
CA LEU A 365 21.06 10.13 -8.97
C LEU A 365 21.67 10.95 -7.83
N SER A 366 22.11 12.18 -8.12
CA SER A 366 22.50 13.14 -7.08
C SER A 366 21.30 13.52 -6.20
N GLY A 367 21.52 14.06 -5.00
CA GLY A 367 20.44 14.51 -4.12
C GLY A 367 19.47 15.49 -4.80
N GLY A 368 20.00 16.45 -5.58
CA GLY A 368 19.17 17.37 -6.35
C GLY A 368 18.39 16.68 -7.49
N GLN A 369 18.95 15.65 -8.12
CA GLN A 369 18.26 14.87 -9.15
C GLN A 369 17.14 13.99 -8.57
N ARG A 370 17.36 13.41 -7.38
CA ARG A 370 16.30 12.71 -6.64
C ARG A 370 15.16 13.66 -6.26
N ARG A 371 15.50 14.88 -5.82
CA ARG A 371 14.48 15.91 -5.54
C ARG A 371 13.68 16.29 -6.78
N LYS A 372 14.35 16.47 -7.93
CA LYS A 372 13.70 16.70 -9.23
C LYS A 372 12.75 15.56 -9.60
N LEU A 373 13.13 14.31 -9.37
CA LEU A 373 12.27 13.15 -9.59
C LEU A 373 11.03 13.15 -8.68
N SER A 374 11.20 13.43 -7.38
CA SER A 374 10.09 13.57 -6.43
C SER A 374 9.09 14.65 -6.87
N VAL A 375 9.60 15.76 -7.41
CA VAL A 375 8.77 16.84 -7.97
C VAL A 375 8.06 16.39 -9.25
N ALA A 376 8.71 15.67 -10.15
CA ALA A 376 8.08 15.11 -11.35
C ALA A 376 6.92 14.16 -11.01
N ILE A 377 7.09 13.31 -9.98
CA ILE A 377 6.04 12.42 -9.45
C ILE A 377 4.83 13.22 -8.95
N ALA A 378 5.05 14.35 -8.27
CA ALA A 378 3.97 15.21 -7.81
C ALA A 378 3.15 15.78 -8.98
N PHE A 379 3.82 16.20 -10.07
CA PHE A 379 3.20 16.77 -11.27
C PHE A 379 2.61 15.74 -12.26
N LEU A 380 2.87 14.46 -12.03
CA LEU A 380 2.45 13.38 -12.90
C LEU A 380 0.91 13.32 -13.07
N ARG A 381 0.45 13.17 -14.32
CA ARG A 381 -0.93 13.35 -14.85
C ARG A 381 -1.40 14.80 -15.11
N TYR A 382 -0.55 15.80 -14.85
CA TYR A 382 -0.86 17.21 -15.11
C TYR A 382 0.19 17.91 -16.00
N PRO A 383 0.54 17.36 -17.18
CA PRO A 383 1.55 17.96 -18.04
C PRO A 383 1.07 19.29 -18.62
N LYS A 384 1.97 20.28 -18.70
CA LYS A 384 1.75 21.57 -19.40
C LYS A 384 1.25 21.41 -20.85
N ALA A 385 1.50 20.27 -21.48
CA ALA A 385 1.09 20.01 -22.85
C ALA A 385 -0.45 20.02 -23.04
N ARG A 386 -1.23 19.65 -22.00
CA ARG A 386 -2.70 19.67 -22.11
C ARG A 386 -3.28 21.08 -22.23
N THR A 387 -2.54 22.10 -21.80
CA THR A 387 -2.92 23.52 -21.93
C THR A 387 -2.43 24.16 -23.24
N ALA A 388 -1.42 23.59 -23.90
CA ALA A 388 -0.88 24.16 -25.14
C ALA A 388 -1.80 23.93 -26.35
N ALA A 389 -2.51 22.81 -26.40
CA ALA A 389 -3.47 22.49 -27.46
C ALA A 389 -4.71 23.41 -27.42
N THR A 390 -5.20 23.76 -26.24
CA THR A 390 -6.29 24.73 -26.04
C THR A 390 -5.82 26.18 -26.19
N ALA A 391 -4.61 26.52 -25.75
CA ALA A 391 -4.04 27.87 -25.93
C ALA A 391 -3.54 28.17 -27.36
N ALA A 392 -3.29 27.16 -28.20
CA ALA A 392 -3.01 27.36 -29.63
C ALA A 392 -4.29 27.74 -30.39
N ALA A 393 -5.45 27.17 -30.02
CA ALA A 393 -6.75 27.52 -30.60
C ALA A 393 -7.20 28.96 -30.24
N ALA A 394 -6.76 29.50 -29.10
CA ALA A 394 -7.08 30.87 -28.66
C ALA A 394 -6.13 31.95 -29.22
N ARG A 395 -4.94 31.58 -29.72
CA ARG A 395 -3.92 32.53 -30.21
C ARG A 395 -4.19 33.15 -31.58
N GLY A 396 -5.34 32.83 -32.19
CA GLY A 396 -5.83 33.53 -33.38
C GLY A 396 -6.41 34.92 -33.11
N ALA A 397 -6.56 35.32 -31.84
CA ALA A 397 -7.10 36.62 -31.46
C ALA A 397 -6.28 37.25 -30.32
N ALA A 398 -5.86 38.49 -30.52
CA ALA A 398 -5.28 39.44 -29.58
C ALA A 398 -3.74 39.46 -29.39
N SER A 399 -3.25 40.69 -29.54
CA SER A 399 -1.88 41.20 -29.52
C SER A 399 -1.29 41.30 -28.11
N GLN A 400 0.03 41.40 -28.10
CA GLN A 400 0.99 41.49 -26.98
C GLN A 400 0.55 42.38 -25.81
N THR A 401 0.72 41.87 -24.58
CA THR A 401 1.44 42.49 -23.43
C THR A 401 1.32 41.57 -22.19
N HIS A 402 2.40 41.49 -21.40
CA HIS A 402 2.59 40.62 -20.23
C HIS A 402 2.57 39.09 -20.47
N LYS A 403 3.71 38.42 -20.20
CA LYS A 403 3.85 36.96 -20.27
C LYS A 403 3.27 36.35 -18.99
N PRO A 404 2.06 35.76 -18.98
CA PRO A 404 1.49 35.16 -17.79
C PRO A 404 2.22 33.84 -17.50
N CYS A 405 2.44 33.52 -16.22
CA CYS A 405 2.85 32.17 -15.86
C CYS A 405 1.71 31.22 -16.31
N PRO A 406 1.98 30.19 -17.14
CA PRO A 406 0.92 29.35 -17.68
C PRO A 406 0.27 28.56 -16.53
N SER A 407 -0.89 29.03 -16.08
CA SER A 407 -1.66 28.45 -15.00
C SER A 407 -2.23 27.11 -15.43
N ARG A 408 -1.92 26.05 -14.66
CA ARG A 408 -2.55 24.74 -14.81
C ARG A 408 -3.92 24.79 -14.14
N PRO A 409 -5.04 24.57 -14.86
CA PRO A 409 -6.34 24.54 -14.22
C PRO A 409 -6.41 23.33 -13.26
N GLY A 410 -6.57 23.62 -11.97
CA GLY A 410 -6.93 22.64 -10.94
C GLY A 410 -5.80 21.82 -10.31
N LEU A 411 -4.51 22.09 -10.58
CA LEU A 411 -3.42 21.39 -9.90
C LEU A 411 -2.79 22.26 -8.81
N LEU A 412 -3.05 21.89 -7.56
CA LEU A 412 -2.33 22.43 -6.40
C LEU A 412 -1.13 21.53 -6.09
N VAL A 413 0.08 22.10 -6.00
CA VAL A 413 1.27 21.37 -5.57
C VAL A 413 1.83 21.95 -4.29
N LEU A 414 1.88 21.12 -3.26
CA LEU A 414 2.45 21.48 -1.96
C LEU A 414 3.88 20.94 -1.87
N LEU A 415 4.82 21.87 -1.68
CA LEU A 415 6.24 21.61 -1.47
C LEU A 415 6.61 22.06 -0.04
N PRO A 416 7.21 21.20 0.79
CA PRO A 416 7.82 21.65 2.02
C PRO A 416 9.04 22.50 1.68
N ALA A 417 9.16 23.64 2.38
CA ALA A 417 10.29 24.55 2.33
C ALA A 417 11.55 23.94 2.95
#